data_AF-A0A815WXB3-F1
#
_entry.id   AF-A0A815WXB3-F1
#
_cell.length_a   1.000
_cell.length_b   1.000
_cell.length_c   1.000
_cell.angle_alpha   90.00
_cell.angle_beta   90.00
_cell.angle_gamma   90.00
#
_symmetry.space_group_name_H-M   'P 1'
#
loop_
_entity.id
_entity.type
_entity.pdbx_description
1 polymer ?
#
loop_
_entity_poly.entity_id
_entity_poly.type
_entity_poly.pdbx_seq_one_letter_code
_entity_poly.pdbx_strand_id
1 'polypeptide(L)'
;MKEDYSSALAALRKALEIEEKHLTSNHLYKAYTYASMTKVFYGLNDYQQCLEYLERAIQITHQNKTPSYPMQSYDRTIELEKNIVQLWWTVDDIEQEITFELHVKTTGWIALGISPAGGMKGADIAIGWVDSSGKSFLEDRFAVGKVTPITDNTTHDWILLHGQERDGWTAIQFKRSFDSCDPMDVPIRSGTNILIYAYGLTDSIMYHEGRRGTRILPLRSYSNQVTDNILDGLDLFDFRFDNLPIPSTDTTYYCKVFKSPNQYSTKRHAIAHEILIDTTHQNLLHHLDLFECNSNEILDDSNLPDGICDNIITQMRMCSSNLATAWAIGADPITLYPKEAGYSIVNFKYFMIKIHYDNPKMMSNLRDSSGIRFYLGNNLRENDLGYLVFGTSSNAASLAIPPNVRRFIVESYCPSEATRNLPSTGVNVVSALPHTHLQDIFKGISINLFVVCLEAFDFDHQFANRLRKPIKIYPGDEFATRCVYNTINKDKITLGGQRTIDEMCSHTFSYYPFVDSLSACMTRIYLIAWKIQMNSSSMIDDLELEHTLRNLTWISQSANQWQTFYNEAQRVVAIFRGGEIESKILPNRPKYKDFKDEL
;
A
#
# COMPACT_ATOMS: atom_id res chain seq x y z
N MET A 1 -6.99 -33.19 -34.70
CA MET A 1 -6.36 -32.70 -35.95
C MET A 1 -5.06 -33.47 -36.12
N LYS A 2 -4.72 -33.97 -37.32
CA LYS A 2 -3.38 -34.51 -37.55
C LYS A 2 -2.39 -33.36 -37.53
N GLU A 3 -1.38 -33.43 -36.67
CA GLU A 3 -0.35 -32.41 -36.55
C GLU A 3 0.59 -32.52 -37.77
N ASP A 4 0.43 -31.63 -38.76
CA ASP A 4 1.31 -31.56 -39.93
C ASP A 4 2.55 -30.71 -39.63
N TYR A 5 3.44 -31.29 -38.82
CA TYR A 5 4.70 -30.66 -38.45
C TYR A 5 5.65 -30.47 -39.64
N SER A 6 5.54 -31.29 -40.69
CA SER A 6 6.39 -31.20 -41.87
C SER A 6 6.10 -29.95 -42.69
N SER A 7 4.82 -29.63 -42.93
CA SER A 7 4.42 -28.39 -43.61
C SER A 7 4.74 -27.16 -42.76
N ALA A 8 4.54 -27.23 -41.44
CA ALA A 8 4.91 -26.16 -40.51
C ALA A 8 6.42 -25.85 -40.56
N LEU A 9 7.27 -26.90 -40.55
CA LEU A 9 8.71 -26.73 -40.64
C LEU A 9 9.14 -26.09 -41.98
N ALA A 10 8.52 -26.49 -43.09
CA ALA A 10 8.80 -25.92 -44.40
C ALA A 10 8.44 -24.43 -44.49
N ALA A 11 7.34 -24.01 -43.86
CA ALA A 11 6.95 -22.60 -43.78
C ALA A 11 7.92 -21.80 -42.90
N LEU A 12 8.30 -22.32 -41.73
CA LEU A 12 9.23 -21.67 -40.80
C LEU A 12 10.63 -21.52 -41.40
N ARG A 13 11.12 -22.50 -42.17
CA ARG A 13 12.41 -22.38 -42.89
C ARG A 13 12.40 -21.25 -43.91
N LYS A 14 11.31 -21.09 -44.66
CA LYS A 14 11.16 -19.95 -45.60
C LYS A 14 11.11 -18.61 -44.87
N ALA A 15 10.42 -18.54 -43.73
CA ALA A 15 10.40 -17.34 -42.90
C ALA A 15 11.83 -16.99 -42.43
N LEU A 16 12.56 -17.99 -41.92
CA LEU A 16 13.94 -17.80 -41.47
C LEU A 16 14.87 -17.33 -42.61
N GLU A 17 14.77 -17.90 -43.82
CA GLU A 17 15.55 -17.46 -44.99
C GLU A 17 15.30 -15.98 -45.34
N ILE A 18 14.05 -15.53 -45.27
CA ILE A 18 13.69 -14.12 -45.51
C ILE A 18 14.29 -13.23 -44.41
N GLU A 19 14.17 -13.66 -43.15
CA GLU A 19 14.71 -12.96 -41.99
C GLU A 19 16.24 -12.87 -42.03
N GLU A 20 16.93 -13.93 -42.44
CA GLU A 20 18.39 -13.95 -42.59
C GLU A 20 18.88 -12.96 -43.66
N LYS A 21 18.11 -12.76 -44.72
CA LYS A 21 18.43 -11.83 -45.81
C LYS A 21 18.22 -10.36 -45.44
N HIS A 22 17.23 -10.07 -44.60
CA HIS A 22 16.75 -8.70 -44.38
C HIS A 22 16.94 -8.15 -42.95
N LEU A 23 17.25 -9.01 -41.98
CA LEU A 23 17.39 -8.61 -40.57
C LEU A 23 18.82 -8.86 -40.07
N THR A 24 19.25 -8.07 -39.08
CA THR A 24 20.55 -8.25 -38.41
C THR A 24 20.63 -9.62 -37.71
N SER A 25 21.85 -10.09 -37.42
CA SER A 25 22.07 -11.40 -36.77
C SER A 25 21.33 -11.55 -35.44
N ASN A 26 21.19 -10.43 -34.72
CA ASN A 26 20.57 -10.38 -33.41
C ASN A 26 19.16 -9.77 -33.50
N HIS A 27 18.39 -9.97 -34.56
CA HIS A 27 17.03 -9.41 -34.60
C HIS A 27 16.02 -10.32 -33.86
N LEU A 28 15.17 -9.76 -32.99
CA LEU A 28 14.20 -10.50 -32.15
C LEU A 28 13.26 -11.44 -32.95
N TYR A 29 12.84 -11.05 -34.16
CA TYR A 29 12.04 -11.94 -35.02
C TYR A 29 12.71 -13.28 -35.33
N LYS A 30 14.04 -13.32 -35.48
CA LYS A 30 14.78 -14.59 -35.66
C LYS A 30 14.67 -15.48 -34.43
N ALA A 31 14.68 -14.90 -33.22
CA ALA A 31 14.50 -15.67 -31.99
C ALA A 31 13.10 -16.31 -31.90
N TYR A 32 12.06 -15.59 -32.33
CA TYR A 32 10.70 -16.16 -32.38
C TYR A 32 10.56 -17.26 -33.43
N THR A 33 11.19 -17.09 -34.59
CA THR A 33 11.22 -18.13 -35.63
C THR A 33 11.94 -19.38 -35.14
N TYR A 34 13.10 -19.23 -34.49
CA TYR A 34 13.80 -20.35 -33.84
C TYR A 34 12.94 -21.02 -32.75
N ALA A 35 12.33 -20.25 -31.84
CA ALA A 35 11.44 -20.79 -30.80
C ALA A 35 10.17 -21.47 -31.36
N SER A 36 9.72 -21.08 -32.55
CA SER A 36 8.62 -21.76 -33.23
C SER A 36 9.09 -23.07 -33.86
N MET A 37 10.32 -23.10 -34.41
CA MET A 37 10.94 -24.32 -34.93
C MET A 37 11.19 -25.35 -33.83
N THR A 38 11.56 -24.94 -32.60
CA THR A 38 11.73 -25.88 -31.48
C THR A 38 10.45 -26.64 -31.15
N LYS A 39 9.29 -25.97 -31.13
CA LYS A 39 7.98 -26.63 -30.93
C LYS A 39 7.69 -27.68 -32.01
N VAL A 40 8.04 -27.38 -33.25
CA VAL A 40 7.85 -28.29 -34.38
C VAL A 40 8.80 -29.49 -34.29
N PHE A 41 10.08 -29.27 -33.96
CA PHE A 41 11.04 -30.36 -33.76
C PHE A 41 10.72 -31.23 -32.55
N TYR A 42 10.21 -30.64 -31.47
CA TYR A 42 9.69 -31.37 -30.32
C TYR A 42 8.53 -32.29 -30.73
N GLY A 43 7.57 -31.79 -31.51
CA GLY A 43 6.47 -32.60 -32.06
C GLY A 43 6.92 -33.70 -33.03
N LEU A 44 8.07 -33.52 -33.68
CA LEU A 44 8.72 -34.53 -34.54
C LEU A 44 9.62 -35.52 -33.77
N ASN A 45 9.77 -35.37 -32.45
CA ASN A 45 10.73 -36.11 -31.61
C ASN A 45 12.21 -35.92 -32.02
N ASP A 46 12.55 -34.83 -32.72
CA ASP A 46 13.94 -34.46 -33.04
C ASP A 46 14.49 -33.53 -31.97
N TYR A 47 14.85 -34.12 -30.83
CA TYR A 47 15.31 -33.38 -29.65
C TYR A 47 16.67 -32.69 -29.87
N GLN A 48 17.49 -33.20 -30.78
CA GLN A 48 18.80 -32.61 -31.08
C GLN A 48 18.62 -31.24 -31.76
N GLN A 49 17.80 -31.19 -32.81
CA GLN A 49 17.49 -29.91 -33.47
C GLN A 49 16.68 -28.99 -32.56
N CYS A 50 15.79 -29.56 -31.74
CA CYS A 50 15.05 -28.78 -30.75
C CYS A 50 16.00 -28.03 -29.80
N LEU A 51 17.05 -28.68 -29.29
CA LEU A 51 18.01 -28.04 -28.39
C LEU A 51 18.84 -26.96 -29.10
N GLU A 52 19.35 -27.24 -30.29
CA GLU A 52 20.18 -26.29 -31.05
C GLU A 52 19.43 -24.99 -31.36
N TYR A 53 18.20 -25.09 -31.86
CA TYR A 53 17.39 -23.89 -32.15
C TYR A 53 16.94 -23.17 -30.88
N LEU A 54 16.77 -23.88 -29.76
CA LEU A 54 16.45 -23.26 -28.47
C LEU A 54 17.64 -22.44 -27.96
N GLU A 55 18.85 -22.96 -28.04
CA GLU A 55 20.08 -22.25 -27.66
C GLU A 55 20.27 -20.98 -28.49
N ARG A 56 20.06 -21.04 -29.81
CA ARG A 56 20.11 -19.87 -30.69
C ARG A 56 19.05 -18.83 -30.36
N ALA A 57 17.82 -19.25 -30.09
CA ALA A 57 16.74 -18.36 -29.67
C ALA A 57 17.09 -17.64 -28.35
N ILE A 58 17.60 -18.38 -27.38
CA ILE A 58 18.03 -17.84 -26.08
C ILE A 58 19.17 -16.85 -26.26
N GLN A 59 20.18 -17.17 -27.07
CA GLN A 59 21.33 -16.31 -27.31
C GLN A 59 20.92 -14.97 -27.92
N ILE A 60 20.09 -14.97 -28.96
CA ILE A 60 19.58 -13.73 -29.57
C ILE A 60 18.72 -12.95 -28.58
N THR A 61 17.84 -13.63 -27.83
CA THR A 61 17.00 -12.98 -26.83
C THR A 61 17.84 -12.33 -25.72
N HIS A 62 18.92 -12.99 -25.29
CA HIS A 62 19.87 -12.48 -24.30
C HIS A 62 20.68 -11.29 -24.82
N GLN A 63 21.06 -11.30 -26.10
CA GLN A 63 21.76 -10.18 -26.74
C GLN A 63 20.87 -8.95 -26.93
N ASN A 64 19.56 -9.16 -27.12
CA ASN A 64 18.56 -8.10 -27.25
C ASN A 64 17.89 -7.67 -25.95
N LYS A 65 18.29 -8.23 -24.80
CA LYS A 65 17.87 -7.65 -23.53
C LYS A 65 18.36 -6.20 -23.53
N THR A 66 17.43 -5.26 -23.59
CA THR A 66 17.71 -3.90 -23.16
C THR A 66 18.29 -4.00 -21.74
N PRO A 67 19.26 -3.16 -21.36
CA PRO A 67 19.77 -3.13 -19.99
C PRO A 67 18.70 -2.84 -18.93
N SER A 68 17.44 -2.61 -19.31
CA SER A 68 16.30 -2.45 -18.41
C SER A 68 15.75 -3.77 -17.83
N TYR A 69 16.36 -4.92 -18.10
CA TYR A 69 15.92 -6.18 -17.50
C TYR A 69 16.87 -6.61 -16.39
N PRO A 70 16.32 -7.08 -15.24
CA PRO A 70 17.14 -7.51 -14.14
C PRO A 70 17.92 -8.78 -14.48
N MET A 71 19.07 -8.96 -13.84
CA MET A 71 19.98 -10.11 -13.96
C MET A 71 19.34 -11.40 -13.43
N GLN A 72 18.41 -11.25 -12.49
CA GLN A 72 17.63 -12.34 -11.91
C GLN A 72 16.15 -11.95 -11.71
N SER A 73 15.35 -12.89 -11.21
CA SER A 73 13.96 -12.59 -10.83
C SER A 73 13.93 -11.83 -9.51
N TYR A 74 13.09 -10.80 -9.44
CA TYR A 74 12.80 -10.05 -8.22
C TYR A 74 11.31 -10.00 -7.97
N ASP A 75 10.93 -9.90 -6.70
CA ASP A 75 9.53 -9.76 -6.32
C ASP A 75 9.00 -8.38 -6.68
N ARG A 76 9.85 -7.35 -6.70
CA ARG A 76 9.44 -5.96 -6.91
C ARG A 76 10.31 -5.18 -7.86
N THR A 77 9.70 -4.20 -8.52
CA THR A 77 10.33 -3.27 -9.44
C THR A 77 9.67 -1.90 -9.33
N ILE A 78 10.45 -0.85 -9.54
CA ILE A 78 9.95 0.51 -9.70
C ILE A 78 10.89 1.32 -10.59
N GLU A 79 10.31 2.23 -11.35
CA GLU A 79 11.04 3.28 -12.05
C GLU A 79 11.16 4.52 -11.14
N LEU A 80 12.36 4.73 -10.60
CA LEU A 80 12.66 5.88 -9.73
C LEU A 80 12.78 7.18 -10.55
N GLU A 81 13.25 7.07 -11.78
CA GLU A 81 13.32 8.16 -12.76
C GLU A 81 13.01 7.62 -14.15
N LYS A 82 12.05 8.27 -14.82
CA LYS A 82 11.50 7.78 -16.09
C LYS A 82 12.59 7.58 -17.15
N ASN A 83 12.74 6.34 -17.61
CA ASN A 83 13.70 5.80 -18.56
C ASN A 83 15.17 5.95 -18.18
N ILE A 84 15.47 6.25 -16.90
CA ILE A 84 16.82 6.58 -16.45
C ILE A 84 17.24 5.75 -15.24
N VAL A 85 16.39 5.62 -14.22
CA VAL A 85 16.72 4.90 -12.98
C VAL A 85 15.64 3.86 -12.69
N GLN A 86 16.04 2.59 -12.66
CA GLN A 86 15.16 1.47 -12.37
C GLN A 86 15.72 0.65 -11.21
N LEU A 87 14.85 0.28 -10.28
CA LEU A 87 15.20 -0.46 -9.07
C LEU A 87 14.37 -1.74 -9.01
N TRP A 88 15.02 -2.86 -8.71
CA TRP A 88 14.37 -4.11 -8.33
C TRP A 88 14.81 -4.55 -6.95
N TRP A 89 13.94 -5.27 -6.24
CA TRP A 89 14.31 -5.87 -4.97
C TRP A 89 13.48 -7.10 -4.58
N THR A 90 14.07 -7.93 -3.72
CA THR A 90 13.44 -9.09 -3.06
C THR A 90 13.84 -9.11 -1.60
N VAL A 91 13.01 -9.74 -0.77
CA VAL A 91 13.10 -9.72 0.69
C VAL A 91 13.10 -11.15 1.22
N ASP A 92 14.15 -11.48 1.97
CA ASP A 92 14.23 -12.71 2.75
C ASP A 92 13.92 -12.41 4.22
N ASP A 93 12.70 -12.74 4.66
CA ASP A 93 12.28 -12.53 6.05
C ASP A 93 12.91 -13.53 7.03
N ILE A 94 13.43 -14.67 6.54
CA ILE A 94 14.05 -15.70 7.38
C ILE A 94 15.46 -15.24 7.74
N GLU A 95 16.24 -14.85 6.74
CA GLU A 95 17.59 -14.32 6.93
C GLU A 95 17.59 -12.83 7.31
N GLN A 96 16.43 -12.18 7.25
CA GLN A 96 16.25 -10.74 7.48
C GLN A 96 17.12 -9.87 6.56
N GLU A 97 17.16 -10.21 5.27
CA GLU A 97 17.95 -9.52 4.26
C GLU A 97 17.08 -8.95 3.13
N ILE A 98 17.56 -7.88 2.51
CA ILE A 98 17.02 -7.34 1.26
C ILE A 98 18.12 -7.36 0.19
N THR A 99 17.76 -7.77 -1.02
CA THR A 99 18.65 -7.70 -2.19
C THR A 99 18.09 -6.69 -3.17
N PHE A 100 18.91 -5.72 -3.56
CA PHE A 100 18.62 -4.70 -4.55
C PHE A 100 19.37 -4.95 -5.85
N GLU A 101 18.78 -4.49 -6.94
CA GLU A 101 19.46 -4.29 -8.21
C GLU A 101 19.06 -2.94 -8.78
N LEU A 102 20.06 -2.05 -8.90
CA LEU A 102 19.88 -0.68 -9.36
C LEU A 102 20.50 -0.54 -10.75
N HIS A 103 19.68 -0.15 -11.72
CA HIS A 103 20.13 0.16 -13.07
C HIS A 103 19.96 1.64 -13.33
N VAL A 104 21.02 2.28 -13.81
CA VAL A 104 21.03 3.70 -14.17
C VAL A 104 21.60 3.87 -15.56
N LYS A 105 20.95 4.71 -16.37
CA LYS A 105 21.43 5.11 -17.70
C LYS A 105 22.62 6.07 -17.60
N THR A 106 23.77 5.54 -17.23
CA THR A 106 25.05 6.23 -17.13
C THR A 106 26.21 5.24 -17.34
N THR A 107 27.43 5.76 -17.40
CA THR A 107 28.70 5.00 -17.44
C THR A 107 29.60 5.42 -16.27
N GLY A 108 29.00 5.63 -15.11
CA GLY A 108 29.65 6.25 -13.96
C GLY A 108 29.06 5.73 -12.67
N TRP A 109 29.42 6.35 -11.54
CA TRP A 109 28.92 5.88 -10.26
C TRP A 109 27.40 6.05 -10.13
N ILE A 110 26.79 5.10 -9.43
CA ILE A 110 25.36 5.08 -9.08
C ILE A 110 25.23 4.89 -7.57
N ALA A 111 24.21 5.49 -6.96
CA ALA A 111 23.99 5.39 -5.53
C ALA A 111 22.52 5.16 -5.20
N LEU A 112 22.30 4.33 -4.18
CA LEU A 112 21.03 4.18 -3.48
C LEU A 112 21.31 4.36 -1.99
N GLY A 113 20.46 5.11 -1.30
CA GLY A 113 20.58 5.26 0.14
C GLY A 113 19.23 5.27 0.84
N ILE A 114 19.24 4.90 2.11
CA ILE A 114 18.10 4.97 3.01
C ILE A 114 18.28 6.22 3.87
N SER A 115 17.28 7.09 3.86
CA SER A 115 17.34 8.40 4.50
C SER A 115 16.30 8.52 5.61
N PRO A 116 16.65 9.09 6.77
CA PRO A 116 15.67 9.35 7.83
C PRO A 116 14.68 10.48 7.48
N ALA A 117 15.01 11.34 6.51
CA ALA A 117 14.21 12.53 6.18
C ALA A 117 14.15 12.86 4.67
N GLY A 118 14.54 11.92 3.80
CA GLY A 118 14.57 12.10 2.34
C GLY A 118 15.68 13.00 1.79
N GLY A 119 16.60 13.46 2.64
CA GLY A 119 17.79 14.22 2.25
C GLY A 119 19.08 13.47 2.57
N MET A 120 20.23 14.04 2.21
CA MET A 120 21.53 13.40 2.46
C MET A 120 21.87 13.27 3.95
N LYS A 121 21.51 14.25 4.79
CA LYS A 121 21.94 14.23 6.20
C LYS A 121 21.36 13.02 6.95
N GLY A 122 22.24 12.21 7.52
CA GLY A 122 21.93 10.98 8.25
C GLY A 122 21.58 9.80 7.34
N ALA A 123 21.79 9.90 6.02
CA ALA A 123 21.51 8.82 5.11
C ALA A 123 22.66 7.81 5.08
N ASP A 124 22.27 6.55 4.98
CA ASP A 124 23.10 5.36 4.83
C ASP A 124 23.04 4.96 3.34
N ILE A 125 24.19 4.94 2.66
CA ILE A 125 24.30 5.02 1.21
C ILE A 125 25.27 3.97 0.66
N ALA A 126 24.77 3.12 -0.23
CA ALA A 126 25.58 2.30 -1.11
C ALA A 126 25.94 3.11 -2.37
N ILE A 127 27.24 3.31 -2.65
CA ILE A 127 27.72 3.91 -3.90
C ILE A 127 28.56 2.89 -4.66
N GLY A 128 28.24 2.62 -5.93
CA GLY A 128 29.00 1.68 -6.74
C GLY A 128 29.24 2.15 -8.15
N TRP A 129 30.23 1.54 -8.82
CA TRP A 129 30.61 1.79 -10.21
C TRP A 129 31.27 0.55 -10.81
N VAL A 130 31.52 0.57 -12.12
CA VAL A 130 32.25 -0.48 -12.83
C VAL A 130 33.41 0.18 -13.57
N ASP A 131 34.64 -0.21 -13.23
CA ASP A 131 35.81 0.42 -13.82
C ASP A 131 36.02 -0.01 -15.29
N SER A 132 36.98 0.63 -15.95
CA SER A 132 37.34 0.32 -17.34
C SER A 132 37.82 -1.11 -17.59
N SER A 133 38.17 -1.88 -16.54
CA SER A 133 38.52 -3.30 -16.65
C SER A 133 37.30 -4.22 -16.58
N GLY A 134 36.12 -3.66 -16.31
CA GLY A 134 34.89 -4.40 -16.07
C GLY A 134 34.75 -4.88 -14.63
N LYS A 135 35.59 -4.40 -13.70
CA LYS A 135 35.51 -4.77 -12.28
C LYS A 135 34.51 -3.85 -11.57
N SER A 136 33.56 -4.45 -10.86
CA SER A 136 32.56 -3.74 -10.06
C SER A 136 33.06 -3.39 -8.67
N PHE A 137 32.66 -2.23 -8.17
CA PHE A 137 32.96 -1.74 -6.82
C PHE A 137 31.68 -1.26 -6.14
N LEU A 138 31.65 -1.38 -4.81
CA LEU A 138 30.62 -0.83 -3.95
C LEU A 138 31.29 -0.32 -2.70
N GLU A 139 30.91 0.87 -2.27
CA GLU A 139 31.34 1.48 -1.03
C GLU A 139 30.11 1.74 -0.16
N ASP A 140 30.26 1.36 1.10
CA ASP A 140 29.37 1.73 2.18
C ASP A 140 29.71 3.15 2.65
N ARG A 141 28.74 4.05 2.68
CA ARG A 141 28.96 5.46 3.01
C ARG A 141 27.85 6.06 3.85
N PHE A 142 28.25 6.86 4.83
CA PHE A 142 27.36 7.65 5.67
C PHE A 142 27.41 9.14 5.32
N ALA A 143 26.25 9.76 5.17
CA ALA A 143 26.14 11.15 4.79
C ALA A 143 25.88 12.07 6.01
N VAL A 144 26.93 12.71 6.52
CA VAL A 144 26.83 13.66 7.66
C VAL A 144 26.12 14.99 7.33
N GLY A 145 25.87 15.26 6.04
CA GLY A 145 25.29 16.52 5.55
C GLY A 145 25.22 16.58 4.03
N LYS A 146 25.10 17.80 3.48
CA LYS A 146 25.12 18.05 2.02
C LYS A 146 26.56 18.15 1.49
N VAL A 147 27.36 17.15 1.80
CA VAL A 147 28.77 17.01 1.41
C VAL A 147 29.00 15.58 0.89
N THR A 148 30.16 15.31 0.31
CA THR A 148 30.53 13.94 -0.07
C THR A 148 30.39 13.02 1.15
N PRO A 149 29.57 11.95 1.07
CA PRO A 149 29.41 11.00 2.16
C PRO A 149 30.75 10.39 2.56
N ILE A 150 30.99 10.21 3.85
CA ILE A 150 32.21 9.57 4.35
C ILE A 150 32.08 8.07 4.19
N THR A 151 33.19 7.38 3.94
CA THR A 151 33.19 5.91 3.94
C THR A 151 32.84 5.41 5.34
N ASP A 152 31.91 4.47 5.41
CA ASP A 152 31.64 3.75 6.63
C ASP A 152 32.77 2.73 6.85
N ASN A 153 33.47 2.88 7.97
CA ASN A 153 34.66 2.10 8.28
C ASN A 153 34.43 1.18 9.49
N THR A 154 33.24 1.20 10.13
CA THR A 154 32.92 0.34 11.26
C THR A 154 32.51 -1.04 10.78
N THR A 155 31.55 -1.11 9.86
CA THR A 155 31.12 -2.34 9.17
C THR A 155 30.87 -2.05 7.69
N HIS A 156 30.98 -3.06 6.83
CA HIS A 156 30.59 -2.97 5.42
C HIS A 156 29.28 -3.73 5.27
N ASP A 157 28.17 -3.05 5.52
CA ASP A 157 26.85 -3.67 5.65
C ASP A 157 26.18 -3.83 4.29
N TRP A 158 26.56 -3.00 3.32
CA TRP A 158 26.24 -3.20 1.92
C TRP A 158 27.21 -4.17 1.25
N ILE A 159 26.69 -5.34 0.86
CA ILE A 159 27.47 -6.40 0.23
C ILE A 159 27.23 -6.39 -1.28
N LEU A 160 28.29 -6.13 -2.05
CA LEU A 160 28.28 -6.24 -3.51
C LEU A 160 28.12 -7.70 -3.94
N LEU A 161 27.15 -7.97 -4.82
CA LEU A 161 26.94 -9.29 -5.42
C LEU A 161 27.43 -9.31 -6.86
N HIS A 162 27.06 -8.31 -7.65
CA HIS A 162 27.44 -8.19 -9.06
C HIS A 162 27.39 -6.74 -9.52
N GLY A 163 28.18 -6.39 -10.53
CA GLY A 163 28.03 -5.13 -11.25
C GLY A 163 28.49 -5.26 -12.70
N GLN A 164 27.81 -4.57 -13.60
CA GLN A 164 28.17 -4.52 -15.01
C GLN A 164 27.89 -3.13 -15.59
N GLU A 165 28.65 -2.78 -16.62
CA GLU A 165 28.35 -1.65 -17.48
C GLU A 165 28.15 -2.15 -18.91
N ARG A 166 27.00 -1.83 -19.50
CA ARG A 166 26.65 -2.26 -20.85
C ARG A 166 25.70 -1.28 -21.52
N ASP A 167 25.99 -0.94 -22.78
CA ASP A 167 25.12 -0.12 -23.63
C ASP A 167 24.72 1.24 -23.00
N GLY A 168 25.65 1.85 -22.25
CA GLY A 168 25.42 3.13 -21.56
C GLY A 168 24.60 3.04 -20.27
N TRP A 169 24.54 1.85 -19.67
CA TRP A 169 23.93 1.61 -18.37
C TRP A 169 24.92 1.01 -17.40
N THR A 170 24.93 1.52 -16.17
CA THR A 170 25.59 0.94 -15.03
C THR A 170 24.54 0.22 -14.19
N ALA A 171 24.77 -1.05 -13.90
CA ALA A 171 23.88 -1.92 -13.17
C ALA A 171 24.64 -2.58 -12.01
N ILE A 172 24.12 -2.45 -10.79
CA ILE A 172 24.76 -3.02 -9.59
C ILE A 172 23.73 -3.74 -8.73
N GLN A 173 24.07 -4.97 -8.38
CA GLN A 173 23.34 -5.84 -7.48
C GLN A 173 24.07 -5.91 -6.14
N PHE A 174 23.34 -5.64 -5.06
CA PHE A 174 23.89 -5.62 -3.70
C PHE A 174 22.83 -5.99 -2.67
N LYS A 175 23.25 -6.43 -1.48
CA LYS A 175 22.34 -6.81 -0.40
C LYS A 175 22.75 -6.23 0.94
N ARG A 176 21.80 -6.18 1.87
CA ARG A 176 22.01 -5.73 3.26
C ARG A 176 20.97 -6.37 4.19
N SER A 177 21.35 -6.58 5.45
CA SER A 177 20.43 -6.99 6.52
C SER A 177 19.40 -5.90 6.83
N PHE A 178 18.24 -6.23 7.40
CA PHE A 178 17.27 -5.21 7.81
C PHE A 178 17.82 -4.29 8.89
N ASP A 179 18.64 -4.84 9.78
CA ASP A 179 19.38 -4.11 10.80
C ASP A 179 20.82 -4.63 10.78
N SER A 180 21.78 -3.75 10.51
CA SER A 180 23.21 -4.06 10.56
C SER A 180 23.77 -4.02 11.98
N CYS A 181 23.00 -3.50 12.94
CA CYS A 181 23.46 -3.14 14.28
C CYS A 181 24.56 -2.07 14.30
N ASP A 182 24.83 -1.38 13.17
CA ASP A 182 25.69 -0.20 13.11
C ASP A 182 24.88 1.05 13.52
N PRO A 183 25.32 1.84 14.52
CA PRO A 183 24.65 3.08 14.91
C PRO A 183 24.61 4.18 13.84
N MET A 184 25.46 4.11 12.81
CA MET A 184 25.49 5.04 11.68
C MET A 184 24.48 4.67 10.59
N ASP A 185 23.98 3.44 10.62
CA ASP A 185 23.08 2.89 9.64
C ASP A 185 21.61 3.21 9.90
N VAL A 186 20.82 3.23 8.82
CA VAL A 186 19.37 3.39 8.90
C VAL A 186 18.72 2.02 8.77
N PRO A 187 18.02 1.51 9.81
CA PRO A 187 17.35 0.23 9.75
C PRO A 187 16.22 0.22 8.70
N ILE A 188 16.08 -0.91 8.02
CA ILE A 188 15.02 -1.18 7.04
C ILE A 188 13.78 -1.67 7.78
N ARG A 189 12.94 -0.70 8.12
CA ARG A 189 11.77 -0.92 8.96
C ARG A 189 10.60 -1.51 8.18
N SER A 190 9.72 -2.20 8.90
CA SER A 190 8.40 -2.51 8.36
C SER A 190 7.60 -1.22 8.16
N GLY A 191 6.86 -1.14 7.06
CA GLY A 191 6.19 0.10 6.65
C GLY A 191 7.04 0.96 5.73
N THR A 192 7.00 2.27 5.93
CA THR A 192 7.53 3.26 5.00
C THR A 192 9.04 3.46 5.16
N ASN A 193 9.79 3.36 4.06
CA ASN A 193 11.22 3.66 4.00
C ASN A 193 11.45 4.79 2.98
N ILE A 194 12.30 5.76 3.30
CA ILE A 194 12.61 6.86 2.39
C ILE A 194 13.93 6.57 1.68
N LEU A 195 13.86 6.31 0.39
CA LEU A 195 15.02 6.12 -0.46
C LEU A 195 15.45 7.44 -1.08
N ILE A 196 16.76 7.59 -1.21
CA ILE A 196 17.39 8.59 -2.07
C ILE A 196 18.23 7.87 -3.12
N TYR A 197 18.28 8.42 -4.32
CA TYR A 197 19.18 7.93 -5.37
C TYR A 197 19.95 9.10 -5.97
N ALA A 198 21.15 8.83 -6.46
CA ALA A 198 21.96 9.79 -7.20
C ALA A 198 22.88 9.07 -8.17
N TYR A 199 23.35 9.77 -9.20
CA TYR A 199 24.29 9.19 -10.15
C TYR A 199 25.22 10.24 -10.79
N GLY A 200 26.43 9.79 -11.11
CA GLY A 200 27.47 10.55 -11.80
C GLY A 200 27.60 10.18 -13.27
N LEU A 201 28.37 10.97 -14.01
CA LEU A 201 28.73 10.70 -15.42
C LEU A 201 30.08 9.98 -15.56
N THR A 202 30.78 9.80 -14.45
CA THR A 202 32.12 9.18 -14.36
C THR A 202 32.18 8.32 -13.11
N ASP A 203 33.14 7.40 -13.02
CA ASP A 203 33.37 6.59 -11.81
C ASP A 203 33.87 7.39 -10.61
N SER A 204 34.45 8.57 -10.85
CA SER A 204 34.85 9.46 -9.77
C SER A 204 33.63 10.05 -9.06
N ILE A 205 33.53 9.82 -7.74
CA ILE A 205 32.42 10.30 -6.90
C ILE A 205 32.49 11.82 -6.76
N MET A 206 31.81 12.50 -7.67
CA MET A 206 31.70 13.96 -7.79
C MET A 206 30.27 14.44 -7.53
N TYR A 207 30.05 15.74 -7.51
CA TYR A 207 28.71 16.31 -7.32
C TYR A 207 27.73 15.85 -8.42
N HIS A 208 26.61 15.26 -8.01
CA HIS A 208 25.58 14.70 -8.91
C HIS A 208 24.69 15.77 -9.57
N GLU A 209 24.76 17.04 -9.17
CA GLU A 209 23.87 18.10 -9.67
C GLU A 209 22.37 17.71 -9.53
N GLY A 210 21.61 17.79 -10.62
CA GLY A 210 20.20 17.41 -10.68
C GLY A 210 19.95 15.90 -10.86
N ARG A 211 20.99 15.07 -11.02
CA ARG A 211 20.89 13.61 -11.21
C ARG A 211 20.65 12.89 -9.89
N ARG A 212 19.51 13.16 -9.27
CA ARG A 212 19.12 12.64 -7.97
C ARG A 212 17.61 12.71 -7.75
N GLY A 213 17.11 11.92 -6.82
CA GLY A 213 15.73 12.01 -6.37
C GLY A 213 15.49 11.30 -5.05
N THR A 214 14.26 11.41 -4.58
CA THR A 214 13.78 10.80 -3.34
C THR A 214 12.52 10.00 -3.66
N ARG A 215 12.38 8.82 -3.08
CA ARG A 215 11.20 7.96 -3.24
C ARG A 215 10.85 7.31 -1.92
N ILE A 216 9.57 7.28 -1.60
CA ILE A 216 9.08 6.68 -0.37
C ILE A 216 8.46 5.32 -0.73
N LEU A 217 8.99 4.24 -0.17
CA LEU A 217 8.64 2.88 -0.56
C LEU A 217 8.50 1.92 0.62
N PRO A 218 7.57 0.95 0.53
CA PRO A 218 7.42 -0.07 1.54
C PRO A 218 8.29 -1.29 1.29
N LEU A 219 9.60 -1.12 1.51
CA LEU A 219 10.64 -2.09 1.13
C LEU A 219 10.46 -3.51 1.65
N ARG A 220 9.68 -3.72 2.71
CA ARG A 220 9.40 -5.03 3.32
C ARG A 220 7.97 -5.56 3.09
N SER A 221 7.09 -4.76 2.48
CA SER A 221 5.72 -5.22 2.18
C SER A 221 5.70 -6.30 1.09
N TYR A 222 4.66 -7.11 0.94
CA TYR A 222 4.56 -7.98 -0.24
C TYR A 222 3.77 -7.26 -1.35
N SER A 223 4.12 -7.45 -2.62
CA SER A 223 3.28 -7.02 -3.74
C SER A 223 3.18 -8.14 -4.77
N ASN A 224 1.96 -8.39 -5.25
CA ASN A 224 1.79 -9.10 -6.51
C ASN A 224 1.99 -8.04 -7.58
N GLN A 225 3.13 -8.05 -8.27
CA GLN A 225 3.28 -7.24 -9.47
C GLN A 225 2.12 -7.57 -10.41
N VAL A 226 1.45 -6.53 -10.88
CA VAL A 226 0.60 -6.63 -12.06
C VAL A 226 1.56 -6.89 -13.19
N THR A 227 1.67 -8.13 -13.66
CA THR A 227 2.31 -8.36 -14.95
C THR A 227 1.40 -7.77 -16.01
N ASP A 228 1.97 -7.01 -16.95
CA ASP A 228 1.22 -6.18 -17.92
C ASP A 228 0.05 -6.93 -18.58
N ASN A 229 0.20 -8.25 -18.76
CA ASN A 229 -0.77 -9.07 -19.49
C ASN A 229 -2.00 -9.54 -18.68
N ILE A 230 -2.05 -9.43 -17.35
CA ILE A 230 -3.14 -10.06 -16.57
C ILE A 230 -4.46 -9.28 -16.63
N LEU A 231 -4.39 -7.97 -16.86
CA LEU A 231 -5.55 -7.08 -16.91
C LEU A 231 -6.03 -6.78 -18.34
N ASP A 232 -5.23 -7.16 -19.33
CA ASP A 232 -5.50 -6.90 -20.74
C ASP A 232 -6.78 -7.60 -21.23
N GLY A 233 -7.63 -6.82 -21.92
CA GLY A 233 -8.85 -7.33 -22.55
C GLY A 233 -9.97 -7.73 -21.58
N LEU A 234 -9.87 -7.40 -20.29
CA LEU A 234 -10.93 -7.63 -19.31
C LEU A 234 -12.04 -6.56 -19.43
N ASP A 235 -13.27 -6.95 -19.05
CA ASP A 235 -14.35 -5.97 -18.90
C ASP A 235 -14.01 -5.00 -17.76
N LEU A 236 -14.31 -3.72 -17.97
CA LEU A 236 -14.03 -2.64 -17.01
C LEU A 236 -15.33 -2.05 -16.47
N PHE A 237 -15.31 -1.63 -15.21
CA PHE A 237 -16.41 -0.88 -14.62
C PHE A 237 -15.91 0.27 -13.75
N ASP A 238 -16.39 1.48 -14.03
CA ASP A 238 -15.87 2.71 -13.43
C ASP A 238 -16.91 3.38 -12.52
N PHE A 239 -16.53 3.60 -11.26
CA PHE A 239 -17.14 4.57 -10.36
C PHE A 239 -16.39 5.89 -10.50
N ARG A 240 -16.78 6.70 -11.49
CA ARG A 240 -16.01 7.89 -11.85
C ARG A 240 -16.84 9.17 -11.72
N PHE A 241 -16.21 10.21 -11.21
CA PHE A 241 -16.76 11.56 -11.23
C PHE A 241 -16.58 12.19 -12.62
N ASP A 242 -17.60 12.93 -13.06
CA ASP A 242 -17.52 13.71 -14.28
C ASP A 242 -17.36 15.19 -13.93
N ASN A 243 -16.14 15.70 -14.07
CA ASN A 243 -15.83 17.12 -13.99
C ASN A 243 -16.32 17.78 -12.67
N LEU A 244 -16.14 17.09 -11.55
CA LEU A 244 -16.60 17.47 -10.21
C LEU A 244 -15.93 18.79 -9.77
N PRO A 245 -16.68 19.82 -9.38
CA PRO A 245 -16.11 21.04 -8.81
C PRO A 245 -15.57 20.78 -7.40
N ILE A 246 -14.30 21.10 -7.16
CA ILE A 246 -13.70 21.03 -5.82
C ILE A 246 -13.98 22.35 -5.08
N PRO A 247 -14.63 22.33 -3.91
CA PRO A 247 -14.85 23.52 -3.11
C PRO A 247 -13.54 24.20 -2.68
N SER A 248 -13.58 25.53 -2.57
CA SER A 248 -12.48 26.35 -2.03
C SER A 248 -12.49 26.36 -0.50
N THR A 249 -12.51 25.18 0.11
CA THR A 249 -12.44 24.97 1.56
C THR A 249 -11.23 24.10 1.89
N ASP A 250 -10.74 24.20 3.13
CA ASP A 250 -9.55 23.49 3.61
C ASP A 250 -9.62 21.99 3.37
N THR A 251 -10.73 21.36 3.77
CA THR A 251 -11.02 19.94 3.55
C THR A 251 -12.42 19.79 2.97
N THR A 252 -12.57 18.85 2.03
CA THR A 252 -13.87 18.51 1.45
C THR A 252 -14.04 17.00 1.40
N TYR A 253 -15.15 16.54 1.95
CA TYR A 253 -15.65 15.19 1.72
C TYR A 253 -16.84 15.24 0.78
N TYR A 254 -16.67 14.67 -0.40
CA TYR A 254 -17.72 14.62 -1.41
C TYR A 254 -18.16 13.17 -1.60
N CYS A 255 -19.47 12.96 -1.65
CA CYS A 255 -20.07 11.64 -1.72
C CYS A 255 -21.02 11.53 -2.89
N LYS A 256 -20.97 10.40 -3.58
CA LYS A 256 -21.86 10.10 -4.69
C LYS A 256 -22.24 8.63 -4.71
N VAL A 257 -23.53 8.37 -4.86
CA VAL A 257 -24.09 7.02 -5.00
C VAL A 257 -24.12 6.64 -6.47
N PHE A 258 -23.62 5.44 -6.76
CA PHE A 258 -23.61 4.80 -8.06
C PHE A 258 -24.44 3.54 -8.02
N LYS A 259 -25.07 3.24 -9.15
CA LYS A 259 -25.74 1.96 -9.34
C LYS A 259 -24.73 0.91 -9.81
N SER A 260 -24.82 -0.29 -9.23
CA SER A 260 -24.07 -1.46 -9.70
C SER A 260 -24.41 -1.76 -11.17
N PRO A 261 -23.46 -2.27 -11.98
CA PRO A 261 -23.70 -2.56 -13.39
C PRO A 261 -24.73 -3.69 -13.54
N ASN A 262 -26.00 -3.32 -13.74
CA ASN A 262 -27.13 -4.21 -13.97
C ASN A 262 -27.00 -5.14 -15.20
N GLN A 263 -25.95 -4.98 -16.01
CA GLN A 263 -25.73 -5.77 -17.23
C GLN A 263 -25.34 -7.23 -16.96
N TYR A 264 -24.96 -7.57 -15.72
CA TYR A 264 -24.60 -8.93 -15.35
C TYR A 264 -25.70 -9.53 -14.46
N SER A 265 -26.59 -10.33 -15.05
CA SER A 265 -27.56 -11.13 -14.30
C SER A 265 -26.93 -12.29 -13.53
N THR A 266 -25.62 -12.50 -13.69
CA THR A 266 -24.82 -13.56 -13.07
C THR A 266 -23.66 -12.95 -12.30
N LYS A 267 -23.26 -13.63 -11.22
CA LYS A 267 -22.13 -13.20 -10.37
C LYS A 267 -20.86 -13.05 -11.18
N ARG A 268 -20.15 -11.93 -10.97
CA ARG A 268 -18.84 -11.61 -11.56
C ARG A 268 -17.90 -11.18 -10.44
N HIS A 269 -16.65 -11.62 -10.53
CA HIS A 269 -15.59 -11.17 -9.64
C HIS A 269 -14.73 -10.12 -10.32
N ALA A 270 -14.55 -8.97 -9.67
CA ALA A 270 -13.37 -8.16 -9.93
C ALA A 270 -12.14 -8.92 -9.42
N ILE A 271 -11.07 -8.89 -10.20
CA ILE A 271 -9.77 -9.48 -9.84
C ILE A 271 -8.74 -8.41 -9.49
N ALA A 272 -9.03 -7.15 -9.80
CA ALA A 272 -8.24 -5.98 -9.42
C ALA A 272 -9.13 -4.74 -9.36
N HIS A 273 -8.64 -3.70 -8.70
CA HIS A 273 -9.14 -2.33 -8.85
C HIS A 273 -8.00 -1.37 -9.18
N GLU A 274 -8.34 -0.28 -9.86
CA GLU A 274 -7.46 0.85 -10.19
C GLU A 274 -8.09 2.15 -9.69
N ILE A 275 -7.29 3.01 -9.08
CA ILE A 275 -7.67 4.39 -8.79
C ILE A 275 -7.37 5.23 -10.02
N LEU A 276 -8.43 5.77 -10.60
CA LEU A 276 -8.34 6.72 -11.71
C LEU A 276 -8.06 8.09 -11.11
N ILE A 277 -6.85 8.61 -11.27
CA ILE A 277 -6.43 9.91 -10.73
C ILE A 277 -6.40 10.94 -11.86
N ASP A 278 -7.10 12.06 -11.68
CA ASP A 278 -6.94 13.24 -12.53
C ASP A 278 -5.60 13.92 -12.22
N THR A 279 -4.68 13.89 -13.19
CA THR A 279 -3.31 14.38 -13.01
C THR A 279 -3.22 15.90 -12.88
N THR A 280 -4.29 16.63 -13.21
CA THR A 280 -4.31 18.11 -13.15
C THR A 280 -4.17 18.61 -11.71
N HIS A 281 -4.81 17.94 -10.76
CA HIS A 281 -4.84 18.34 -9.35
C HIS A 281 -4.60 17.16 -8.39
N GLN A 282 -3.86 16.14 -8.83
CA GLN A 282 -3.61 14.90 -8.07
C GLN A 282 -3.14 15.13 -6.63
N ASN A 283 -2.41 16.21 -6.37
CA ASN A 283 -1.89 16.54 -5.04
C ASN A 283 -2.97 16.94 -4.03
N LEU A 284 -4.21 17.20 -4.48
CA LEU A 284 -5.34 17.51 -3.61
C LEU A 284 -6.13 16.26 -3.23
N LEU A 285 -6.03 15.19 -4.02
CA LEU A 285 -6.73 13.94 -3.75
C LEU A 285 -6.01 13.18 -2.64
N HIS A 286 -6.61 13.15 -1.45
CA HIS A 286 -5.97 12.59 -0.26
C HIS A 286 -6.36 11.12 -0.01
N HIS A 287 -7.65 10.79 -0.10
CA HIS A 287 -8.11 9.40 -0.08
C HIS A 287 -9.45 9.23 -0.79
N LEU A 288 -9.77 7.99 -1.09
CA LEU A 288 -10.96 7.58 -1.80
C LEU A 288 -11.45 6.24 -1.22
N ASP A 289 -12.66 6.26 -0.67
CA ASP A 289 -13.34 5.07 -0.14
C ASP A 289 -14.53 4.71 -1.01
N LEU A 290 -14.75 3.42 -1.24
CA LEU A 290 -15.96 2.88 -1.84
C LEU A 290 -16.71 2.09 -0.77
N PHE A 291 -17.98 2.39 -0.59
CA PHE A 291 -18.85 1.68 0.34
C PHE A 291 -19.96 0.94 -0.40
N GLU A 292 -20.35 -0.20 0.16
CA GLU A 292 -21.47 -1.01 -0.24
C GLU A 292 -22.74 -0.50 0.44
N CYS A 293 -23.83 -0.35 -0.32
CA CYS A 293 -25.10 0.12 0.22
C CYS A 293 -26.07 -1.05 0.41
N ASN A 294 -26.56 -1.24 1.64
CA ASN A 294 -27.51 -2.31 1.97
C ASN A 294 -28.89 -2.01 1.36
N SER A 295 -29.44 -2.99 0.65
CA SER A 295 -30.47 -2.81 -0.38
C SER A 295 -31.93 -2.81 0.10
N ASN A 296 -32.21 -2.67 1.39
CA ASN A 296 -33.60 -2.70 1.87
C ASN A 296 -34.39 -1.42 1.51
N GLU A 297 -33.69 -0.32 1.24
CA GLU A 297 -34.29 0.93 0.75
C GLU A 297 -34.10 1.03 -0.77
N ILE A 298 -35.21 1.09 -1.52
CA ILE A 298 -35.16 1.31 -2.97
C ILE A 298 -34.91 2.79 -3.20
N LEU A 299 -33.70 3.13 -3.68
CA LEU A 299 -33.41 4.46 -4.18
C LEU A 299 -34.10 4.68 -5.54
N ASP A 300 -34.49 5.92 -5.80
CA ASP A 300 -34.89 6.35 -7.13
C ASP A 300 -33.65 6.39 -8.03
N ASP A 301 -33.56 5.45 -8.97
CA ASP A 301 -32.44 5.35 -9.92
C ASP A 301 -32.27 6.63 -10.77
N SER A 302 -33.30 7.47 -10.88
CA SER A 302 -33.24 8.74 -11.61
C SER A 302 -32.64 9.89 -10.80
N ASN A 303 -32.51 9.73 -9.47
CA ASN A 303 -32.03 10.77 -8.57
C ASN A 303 -31.22 10.17 -7.41
N LEU A 304 -30.07 9.57 -7.74
CA LEU A 304 -29.16 9.03 -6.74
C LEU A 304 -28.48 10.15 -5.94
N PRO A 305 -28.30 10.00 -4.61
CA PRO A 305 -27.66 11.01 -3.76
C PRO A 305 -26.25 11.39 -4.24
N ASP A 306 -25.98 12.69 -4.30
CA ASP A 306 -24.74 13.29 -4.78
C ASP A 306 -24.54 14.65 -4.07
N GLY A 307 -23.39 14.87 -3.42
CA GLY A 307 -23.10 16.13 -2.73
C GLY A 307 -22.03 16.04 -1.63
N ILE A 308 -21.90 17.12 -0.87
CA ILE A 308 -21.07 17.14 0.34
C ILE A 308 -21.62 16.13 1.34
N CYS A 309 -20.78 15.18 1.77
CA CYS A 309 -21.21 14.00 2.54
C CYS A 309 -22.05 14.37 3.77
N ASP A 310 -21.66 15.42 4.51
CA ASP A 310 -22.37 15.87 5.71
C ASP A 310 -23.80 16.36 5.42
N ASN A 311 -24.02 16.97 4.24
CA ASN A 311 -25.33 17.51 3.85
C ASN A 311 -26.31 16.41 3.42
N ILE A 312 -25.80 15.26 2.99
CA ILE A 312 -26.61 14.14 2.48
C ILE A 312 -26.51 12.89 3.36
N ILE A 313 -25.96 13.01 4.57
CA ILE A 313 -25.69 11.91 5.49
C ILE A 313 -26.92 11.05 5.80
N THR A 314 -28.12 11.65 5.87
CA THR A 314 -29.37 10.94 6.13
C THR A 314 -29.77 10.05 4.95
N GLN A 315 -29.51 10.48 3.72
CA GLN A 315 -29.79 9.74 2.49
C GLN A 315 -28.78 8.61 2.27
N MET A 316 -27.60 8.70 2.88
CA MET A 316 -26.51 7.75 2.73
C MET A 316 -26.38 6.75 3.88
N ARG A 317 -27.30 6.75 4.86
CA ARG A 317 -27.25 5.84 6.02
C ARG A 317 -27.16 4.37 5.62
N MET A 318 -27.74 3.98 4.50
CA MET A 318 -27.67 2.62 3.97
C MET A 318 -26.26 2.18 3.54
N CYS A 319 -25.34 3.11 3.32
CA CYS A 319 -23.97 2.88 2.84
C CYS A 319 -22.90 3.10 3.92
N SER A 320 -23.29 3.29 5.20
CA SER A 320 -22.39 3.84 6.22
C SER A 320 -21.43 2.85 6.87
N SER A 321 -21.42 1.57 6.47
CA SER A 321 -20.80 0.53 7.31
C SER A 321 -20.03 -0.56 6.59
N ASN A 322 -20.25 -0.75 5.29
CA ASN A 322 -19.62 -1.83 4.54
C ASN A 322 -18.64 -1.25 3.53
N LEU A 323 -17.34 -1.47 3.75
CA LEU A 323 -16.29 -0.98 2.86
C LEU A 323 -16.09 -1.98 1.71
N ALA A 324 -16.14 -1.49 0.47
CA ALA A 324 -15.84 -2.25 -0.74
C ALA A 324 -14.36 -2.16 -1.11
N THR A 325 -13.74 -0.99 -0.93
CA THR A 325 -12.29 -0.77 -1.02
C THR A 325 -11.94 0.62 -0.50
N ALA A 326 -10.68 0.84 -0.16
CA ALA A 326 -10.15 2.13 0.25
C ALA A 326 -8.78 2.35 -0.40
N TRP A 327 -8.48 3.60 -0.74
CA TRP A 327 -7.18 4.05 -1.19
C TRP A 327 -6.85 5.37 -0.50
N ALA A 328 -5.57 5.58 -0.22
CA ALA A 328 -5.05 6.83 0.29
C ALA A 328 -3.76 7.18 -0.45
N ILE A 329 -3.37 8.44 -0.37
CA ILE A 329 -2.17 8.96 -1.03
C ILE A 329 -0.93 8.08 -0.74
N GLY A 330 -0.13 7.89 -1.79
CA GLY A 330 1.08 7.06 -1.78
C GLY A 330 0.86 5.55 -1.87
N ALA A 331 -0.38 5.05 -1.87
CA ALA A 331 -0.68 3.67 -2.28
C ALA A 331 -0.60 3.50 -3.81
N ASP A 332 -0.20 2.30 -4.25
CA ASP A 332 -0.26 1.93 -5.67
C ASP A 332 -1.68 2.14 -6.21
N PRO A 333 -1.84 2.77 -7.39
CA PRO A 333 -3.16 3.01 -7.95
C PRO A 333 -3.85 1.70 -8.29
N ILE A 334 -3.11 0.63 -8.64
CA ILE A 334 -3.68 -0.67 -9.00
C ILE A 334 -3.43 -1.69 -7.90
N THR A 335 -4.51 -2.30 -7.42
CA THR A 335 -4.48 -3.42 -6.46
C THR A 335 -5.00 -4.69 -7.10
N LEU A 336 -4.13 -5.69 -7.26
CA LEU A 336 -4.48 -7.04 -7.71
C LEU A 336 -4.87 -7.92 -6.52
N TYR A 337 -6.03 -8.58 -6.61
CA TYR A 337 -6.54 -9.49 -5.57
C TYR A 337 -5.88 -10.88 -5.65
N PRO A 338 -5.79 -11.62 -4.52
CA PRO A 338 -5.18 -12.96 -4.45
C PRO A 338 -5.91 -13.97 -5.36
N LYS A 339 -5.20 -14.96 -5.91
CA LYS A 339 -5.78 -15.92 -6.87
C LYS A 339 -6.97 -16.72 -6.30
N GLU A 340 -7.01 -16.86 -4.98
CA GLU A 340 -8.00 -17.56 -4.18
C GLU A 340 -9.33 -16.80 -4.07
N ALA A 341 -9.33 -15.47 -4.22
CA ALA A 341 -10.50 -14.63 -3.97
C ALA A 341 -10.68 -13.48 -4.97
N GLY A 342 -11.93 -13.18 -5.29
CA GLY A 342 -12.29 -12.01 -6.10
C GLY A 342 -13.40 -11.21 -5.44
N TYR A 343 -13.50 -9.93 -5.76
CA TYR A 343 -14.52 -9.06 -5.17
C TYR A 343 -15.83 -9.17 -5.96
N SER A 344 -16.94 -9.52 -5.28
CA SER A 344 -18.23 -9.72 -5.93
C SER A 344 -19.00 -8.40 -6.06
N ILE A 345 -19.10 -7.87 -7.28
CA ILE A 345 -19.74 -6.56 -7.54
C ILE A 345 -21.28 -6.65 -7.51
N VAL A 346 -21.84 -7.83 -7.71
CA VAL A 346 -23.30 -8.02 -7.82
C VAL A 346 -23.98 -8.22 -6.47
N ASN A 347 -23.22 -8.33 -5.37
CA ASN A 347 -23.80 -8.54 -4.04
C ASN A 347 -24.59 -7.30 -3.57
N PHE A 348 -24.30 -6.12 -4.13
CA PHE A 348 -24.91 -4.86 -3.75
C PHE A 348 -25.45 -4.12 -4.97
N LYS A 349 -26.66 -3.56 -4.83
CA LYS A 349 -27.33 -2.81 -5.91
C LYS A 349 -26.74 -1.41 -6.09
N TYR A 350 -26.28 -0.81 -5.00
CA TYR A 350 -25.70 0.53 -5.00
C TYR A 350 -24.37 0.54 -4.27
N PHE A 351 -23.50 1.43 -4.70
CA PHE A 351 -22.22 1.74 -4.09
C PHE A 351 -22.13 3.23 -3.87
N MET A 352 -21.34 3.65 -2.89
CA MET A 352 -21.11 5.05 -2.59
C MET A 352 -19.62 5.31 -2.60
N ILE A 353 -19.17 6.18 -3.49
CA ILE A 353 -17.81 6.67 -3.44
C ILE A 353 -17.78 7.89 -2.51
N LYS A 354 -16.80 7.92 -1.61
CA LYS A 354 -16.46 9.07 -0.76
C LYS A 354 -15.05 9.50 -1.13
N ILE A 355 -14.93 10.71 -1.67
CA ILE A 355 -13.65 11.30 -2.07
C ILE A 355 -13.30 12.42 -1.11
N HIS A 356 -12.05 12.43 -0.64
CA HIS A 356 -11.53 13.45 0.25
C HIS A 356 -10.49 14.31 -0.47
N TYR A 357 -10.75 15.61 -0.52
CA TYR A 357 -9.81 16.61 -1.00
C TYR A 357 -9.20 17.39 0.17
N ASP A 358 -7.88 17.48 0.19
CA ASP A 358 -7.10 18.37 1.06
C ASP A 358 -6.66 19.59 0.25
N ASN A 359 -7.29 20.74 0.47
CA ASN A 359 -7.06 22.00 -0.22
C ASN A 359 -6.69 23.12 0.78
N PRO A 360 -5.53 23.01 1.45
CA PRO A 360 -5.12 23.94 2.51
C PRO A 360 -4.90 25.37 2.03
N LYS A 361 -4.70 25.56 0.72
CA LYS A 361 -4.58 26.88 0.08
C LYS A 361 -5.93 27.47 -0.33
N MET A 362 -7.03 26.75 -0.12
CA MET A 362 -8.40 27.15 -0.48
C MET A 362 -8.50 27.62 -1.94
N MET A 363 -7.80 26.94 -2.84
CA MET A 363 -7.79 27.27 -4.26
C MET A 363 -9.20 27.11 -4.85
N SER A 364 -9.57 28.01 -5.76
CA SER A 364 -10.89 28.06 -6.41
C SER A 364 -10.83 27.64 -7.88
N ASN A 365 -11.99 27.38 -8.48
CA ASN A 365 -12.13 26.98 -9.89
C ASN A 365 -11.40 25.68 -10.26
N LEU A 366 -11.29 24.78 -9.28
CA LEU A 366 -10.69 23.47 -9.44
C LEU A 366 -11.75 22.46 -9.86
N ARG A 367 -11.34 21.48 -10.67
CA ARG A 367 -12.17 20.37 -11.10
C ARG A 367 -11.40 19.06 -11.08
N ASP A 368 -12.12 17.98 -10.86
CA ASP A 368 -11.58 16.63 -10.76
C ASP A 368 -12.50 15.61 -11.46
N SER A 369 -11.90 14.62 -12.10
CA SER A 369 -12.62 13.48 -12.68
C SER A 369 -12.02 12.15 -12.22
N SER A 370 -11.59 12.08 -10.95
CA SER A 370 -11.03 10.89 -10.35
C SER A 370 -12.12 9.84 -10.04
N GLY A 371 -11.72 8.62 -9.69
CA GLY A 371 -12.65 7.53 -9.42
C GLY A 371 -11.98 6.18 -9.16
N ILE A 372 -12.78 5.12 -9.13
CA ILE A 372 -12.30 3.73 -9.05
C ILE A 372 -12.75 2.97 -10.29
N ARG A 373 -11.85 2.17 -10.85
CA ARG A 373 -12.13 1.15 -11.87
C ARG A 373 -11.99 -0.24 -11.28
N PHE A 374 -12.91 -1.13 -11.60
CA PHE A 374 -12.78 -2.57 -11.39
C PHE A 374 -12.45 -3.30 -12.70
N TYR A 375 -11.56 -4.30 -12.61
CA TYR A 375 -11.26 -5.23 -13.70
C TYR A 375 -11.98 -6.55 -13.45
N LEU A 376 -12.95 -6.88 -14.29
CA LEU A 376 -13.78 -8.06 -14.12
C LEU A 376 -13.10 -9.28 -14.72
N GLY A 377 -12.83 -10.28 -13.88
CA GLY A 377 -12.30 -11.56 -14.32
C GLY A 377 -13.28 -12.30 -15.24
N ASN A 378 -12.71 -13.14 -16.10
CA ASN A 378 -13.47 -14.03 -16.97
C ASN A 378 -14.11 -15.22 -16.22
N ASN A 379 -13.51 -15.63 -15.11
CA ASN A 379 -13.96 -16.74 -14.28
C ASN A 379 -14.15 -16.30 -12.83
N LEU A 380 -15.09 -16.95 -12.12
CA LEU A 380 -15.19 -16.82 -10.68
C LEU A 380 -13.96 -17.43 -10.01
N ARG A 381 -13.48 -16.75 -8.97
CA ARG A 381 -12.51 -17.32 -8.03
C ARG A 381 -13.26 -18.10 -6.95
N GLU A 382 -12.55 -18.96 -6.23
CA GLU A 382 -13.15 -19.86 -5.23
C GLU A 382 -13.88 -19.11 -4.13
N ASN A 383 -13.33 -17.98 -3.68
CA ASN A 383 -13.85 -17.22 -2.56
C ASN A 383 -14.25 -15.79 -2.96
N ASP A 384 -15.18 -15.23 -2.20
CA ASP A 384 -15.50 -13.81 -2.21
C ASP A 384 -14.51 -13.07 -1.30
N LEU A 385 -13.99 -11.94 -1.78
CA LEU A 385 -13.17 -11.03 -1.00
C LEU A 385 -14.07 -10.12 -0.15
N GLY A 386 -13.70 -9.92 1.12
CA GLY A 386 -14.33 -8.97 2.04
C GLY A 386 -13.34 -8.00 2.65
N TYR A 387 -13.86 -6.94 3.23
CA TYR A 387 -13.09 -5.96 4.01
C TYR A 387 -13.66 -5.83 5.42
N LEU A 388 -12.78 -5.75 6.41
CA LEU A 388 -13.12 -5.59 7.83
C LEU A 388 -12.42 -4.37 8.37
N VAL A 389 -13.20 -3.39 8.85
CA VAL A 389 -12.67 -2.16 9.44
C VAL A 389 -12.69 -2.23 10.96
N PHE A 390 -11.62 -1.83 11.62
CA PHE A 390 -11.54 -1.84 13.07
C PHE A 390 -10.59 -0.79 13.62
N GLY A 391 -10.78 -0.45 14.89
CA GLY A 391 -9.98 0.58 15.55
C GLY A 391 -10.84 1.45 16.44
N THR A 392 -10.61 2.75 16.38
CA THR A 392 -11.40 3.75 17.09
C THR A 392 -12.36 4.48 16.16
N SER A 393 -13.53 4.91 16.65
CA SER A 393 -14.37 5.84 15.90
C SER A 393 -13.66 7.19 15.69
N SER A 394 -13.84 7.84 14.55
CA SER A 394 -13.18 9.13 14.25
C SER A 394 -13.92 10.32 14.89
N ASN A 395 -13.94 10.39 16.22
CA ASN A 395 -14.59 11.47 16.98
C ASN A 395 -13.85 11.79 18.29
N ALA A 396 -14.25 12.90 18.94
CA ALA A 396 -13.62 13.39 20.17
C ALA A 396 -13.70 12.41 21.36
N ALA A 397 -14.76 11.59 21.44
CA ALA A 397 -14.93 10.60 22.49
C ALA A 397 -13.94 9.42 22.35
N SER A 398 -13.44 9.17 21.15
CA SER A 398 -12.44 8.15 20.88
C SER A 398 -11.00 8.65 20.96
N LEU A 399 -10.75 9.87 20.47
CA LEU A 399 -9.42 10.42 20.30
C LEU A 399 -9.39 11.88 20.79
N ALA A 400 -8.54 12.12 21.78
CA ALA A 400 -8.32 13.39 22.45
C ALA A 400 -6.86 13.40 22.93
N ILE A 401 -5.97 13.67 21.98
CA ILE A 401 -4.52 13.53 22.11
C ILE A 401 -3.96 14.86 22.64
N PRO A 402 -3.30 14.86 23.82
CA PRO A 402 -2.81 16.08 24.44
C PRO A 402 -1.72 16.76 23.59
N PRO A 403 -1.55 18.08 23.69
CA PRO A 403 -0.44 18.79 23.05
C PRO A 403 0.90 18.47 23.74
N ASN A 404 1.99 18.66 23.00
CA ASN A 404 3.36 18.62 23.51
C ASN A 404 3.76 17.30 24.21
N VAL A 405 3.30 16.16 23.69
CA VAL A 405 3.70 14.85 24.17
C VAL A 405 4.47 14.09 23.09
N ARG A 406 5.58 13.46 23.49
CA ARG A 406 6.41 12.65 22.58
C ARG A 406 5.72 11.37 22.15
N ARG A 407 4.94 10.78 23.05
CA ARG A 407 4.32 9.47 22.90
C ARG A 407 2.99 9.47 23.63
N PHE A 408 1.90 9.31 22.90
CA PHE A 408 0.57 9.09 23.45
C PHE A 408 -0.07 7.87 22.79
N ILE A 409 -0.46 6.90 23.60
CA ILE A 409 -0.88 5.59 23.14
C ILE A 409 -2.40 5.51 23.20
N VAL A 410 -3.02 5.23 22.05
CA VAL A 410 -4.44 4.88 21.95
C VAL A 410 -4.55 3.44 21.51
N GLU A 411 -5.29 2.66 22.29
CA GLU A 411 -5.60 1.29 21.95
C GLU A 411 -7.11 1.12 21.74
N SER A 412 -7.47 0.19 20.86
CA SER A 412 -8.86 -0.24 20.64
C SER A 412 -8.95 -1.75 20.59
N TYR A 413 -10.13 -2.26 20.90
CA TYR A 413 -10.34 -3.66 21.23
C TYR A 413 -11.62 -4.15 20.59
N CYS A 414 -11.52 -5.28 19.92
CA CYS A 414 -12.66 -6.03 19.46
C CYS A 414 -12.73 -7.37 20.21
N PRO A 415 -13.77 -7.58 21.02
CA PRO A 415 -13.85 -8.76 21.87
C PRO A 415 -14.19 -10.01 21.07
N SER A 416 -13.96 -11.17 21.67
CA SER A 416 -14.24 -12.49 21.08
C SER A 416 -15.68 -12.65 20.57
N GLU A 417 -16.64 -11.91 21.14
CA GLU A 417 -18.01 -11.95 20.65
C GLU A 417 -18.16 -11.39 19.23
N ALA A 418 -17.30 -10.47 18.78
CA ALA A 418 -17.36 -9.94 17.43
C ALA A 418 -17.09 -11.02 16.38
N THR A 419 -16.08 -11.86 16.64
CA THR A 419 -15.65 -12.95 15.75
C THR A 419 -16.42 -14.25 15.95
N ARG A 420 -17.25 -14.37 17.00
CA ARG A 420 -17.96 -15.63 17.33
C ARG A 420 -18.79 -16.24 16.20
N ASN A 421 -19.24 -15.40 15.26
CA ASN A 421 -20.09 -15.78 14.12
C ASN A 421 -19.29 -15.98 12.83
N LEU A 422 -17.96 -16.01 12.90
CA LEU A 422 -17.13 -16.43 11.78
C LEU A 422 -17.35 -17.93 11.48
N PRO A 423 -17.04 -18.40 10.26
CA PRO A 423 -17.03 -19.81 9.92
C PRO A 423 -16.09 -20.60 10.84
N SER A 424 -16.45 -21.85 11.18
CA SER A 424 -15.59 -22.73 12.00
C SER A 424 -14.21 -23.00 11.38
N THR A 425 -14.10 -22.88 10.06
CA THR A 425 -12.84 -22.97 9.29
C THR A 425 -11.97 -21.71 9.36
N GLY A 426 -12.51 -20.64 9.94
CA GLY A 426 -11.92 -19.29 9.98
C GLY A 426 -12.01 -18.54 8.65
N VAL A 427 -11.52 -17.31 8.68
CA VAL A 427 -11.26 -16.46 7.50
C VAL A 427 -9.77 -16.20 7.35
N ASN A 428 -9.30 -15.94 6.13
CA ASN A 428 -7.92 -15.70 5.78
C ASN A 428 -7.73 -14.21 5.48
N VAL A 429 -7.01 -13.49 6.33
CA VAL A 429 -6.58 -12.11 6.10
C VAL A 429 -5.40 -12.11 5.14
N VAL A 430 -5.45 -11.30 4.08
CA VAL A 430 -4.40 -11.22 3.06
C VAL A 430 -3.71 -9.86 2.98
N SER A 431 -4.32 -8.80 3.50
CA SER A 431 -3.66 -7.51 3.64
C SER A 431 -4.19 -6.72 4.81
N ALA A 432 -3.39 -5.77 5.31
CA ALA A 432 -3.80 -4.78 6.30
C ALA A 432 -3.44 -3.36 5.87
N LEU A 433 -4.40 -2.45 5.91
CA LEU A 433 -4.23 -1.02 5.63
C LEU A 433 -4.49 -0.24 6.93
N PRO A 434 -3.45 0.23 7.63
CA PRO A 434 -3.62 1.18 8.72
C PRO A 434 -3.84 2.60 8.20
N HIS A 435 -4.66 3.39 8.91
CA HIS A 435 -5.02 4.76 8.55
C HIS A 435 -5.02 5.68 9.78
N THR A 436 -4.31 6.81 9.68
CA THR A 436 -4.26 7.94 10.64
C THR A 436 -4.10 9.26 9.87
N HIS A 437 -4.14 10.40 10.56
CA HIS A 437 -3.77 11.68 9.98
C HIS A 437 -2.31 12.06 10.28
N LEU A 438 -1.99 13.37 10.29
CA LEU A 438 -0.64 13.94 10.26
C LEU A 438 0.28 13.58 11.45
N GLN A 439 -0.23 13.04 12.54
CA GLN A 439 0.52 12.85 13.79
C GLN A 439 0.85 11.36 14.02
N ASP A 440 1.94 10.82 13.47
CA ASP A 440 2.36 9.47 13.91
C ASP A 440 3.85 9.15 13.75
N ILE A 441 4.34 8.26 14.62
CA ILE A 441 5.65 7.61 14.55
C ILE A 441 5.51 6.07 14.53
N PHE A 442 4.41 5.46 15.00
CA PHE A 442 4.33 3.99 15.18
C PHE A 442 2.90 3.40 15.20
N LYS A 443 2.69 2.27 14.50
CA LYS A 443 1.41 1.53 14.48
C LYS A 443 1.58 0.03 14.66
N GLY A 444 0.78 -0.58 15.55
CA GLY A 444 0.77 -2.03 15.75
C GLY A 444 -0.64 -2.62 15.86
N ILE A 445 -0.90 -3.71 15.12
CA ILE A 445 -2.07 -4.58 15.33
C ILE A 445 -1.61 -5.85 16.04
N SER A 446 -2.24 -6.16 17.18
CA SER A 446 -2.04 -7.41 17.90
C SER A 446 -3.34 -8.21 17.93
N ILE A 447 -3.34 -9.35 17.25
CA ILE A 447 -4.24 -10.47 17.57
C ILE A 447 -3.43 -11.38 18.51
N ASN A 448 -4.00 -12.41 19.12
CA ASN A 448 -3.22 -13.47 19.80
C ASN A 448 -2.07 -14.08 18.92
N LEU A 449 -1.97 -13.71 17.63
CA LEU A 449 -0.74 -13.57 16.82
C LEU A 449 -0.57 -12.12 16.30
N PHE A 450 0.64 -11.54 16.32
CA PHE A 450 0.91 -10.24 15.67
C PHE A 450 0.56 -10.31 14.16
N VAL A 451 -0.35 -9.44 13.68
CA VAL A 451 -0.81 -9.47 12.27
C VAL A 451 0.00 -8.54 11.39
N VAL A 452 0.10 -7.26 11.77
CA VAL A 452 0.96 -6.26 11.11
C VAL A 452 1.46 -5.28 12.17
N CYS A 453 2.77 -5.08 12.22
CA CYS A 453 3.41 -4.00 12.95
C CYS A 453 4.13 -3.11 11.94
N LEU A 454 3.77 -1.83 11.85
CA LEU A 454 4.48 -0.84 11.06
C LEU A 454 5.33 0.01 12.00
N GLU A 455 6.64 -0.21 11.92
CA GLU A 455 7.64 0.53 12.69
C GLU A 455 7.83 1.95 12.14
N ALA A 456 7.52 2.18 10.86
CA ALA A 456 7.52 3.49 10.23
C ALA A 456 6.23 3.70 9.42
N PHE A 457 5.46 4.73 9.79
CA PHE A 457 4.26 5.14 9.07
C PHE A 457 4.41 6.58 8.58
N ASP A 458 3.91 6.86 7.39
CA ASP A 458 3.94 8.18 6.77
C ASP A 458 2.53 8.53 6.28
N PHE A 459 2.03 9.69 6.69
CA PHE A 459 0.67 10.14 6.36
C PHE A 459 0.45 10.28 4.86
N ASP A 460 1.46 10.74 4.13
CA ASP A 460 1.41 10.94 2.69
C ASP A 460 1.61 9.60 1.93
N HIS A 461 1.84 8.49 2.65
CA HIS A 461 2.09 7.16 2.07
C HIS A 461 1.42 6.04 2.86
N GLN A 462 0.13 5.82 2.59
CA GLN A 462 -0.68 4.81 3.27
C GLN A 462 -1.09 3.68 2.31
N PHE A 463 -0.34 2.59 2.31
CA PHE A 463 -0.55 1.46 1.40
C PHE A 463 -1.05 0.21 2.12
N ALA A 464 -1.79 -0.63 1.39
CA ALA A 464 -2.24 -1.91 1.90
C ALA A 464 -1.04 -2.86 2.02
N ASN A 465 -0.69 -3.23 3.25
CA ASN A 465 0.38 -4.17 3.53
C ASN A 465 -0.10 -5.57 3.21
N ARG A 466 0.27 -6.12 2.05
CA ARG A 466 -0.06 -7.50 1.72
C ARG A 466 0.79 -8.44 2.55
N LEU A 467 0.15 -9.48 3.06
CA LEU A 467 0.78 -10.50 3.87
C LEU A 467 1.37 -11.58 2.95
N ARG A 468 2.63 -11.96 3.20
CA ARG A 468 3.31 -13.04 2.45
C ARG A 468 2.58 -14.38 2.58
N LYS A 469 1.99 -14.62 3.76
CA LYS A 469 1.11 -15.77 4.02
C LYS A 469 -0.18 -15.24 4.64
N PRO A 470 -1.35 -15.71 4.19
CA PRO A 470 -2.60 -15.32 4.82
C PRO A 470 -2.63 -15.71 6.30
N ILE A 471 -3.16 -14.83 7.14
CA ILE A 471 -3.33 -15.08 8.58
C ILE A 471 -4.76 -15.49 8.83
N LYS A 472 -4.96 -16.60 9.55
CA LYS A 472 -6.30 -17.09 9.88
C LYS A 472 -6.85 -16.42 11.13
N ILE A 473 -8.11 -15.97 11.06
CA ILE A 473 -8.91 -15.55 12.21
C ILE A 473 -10.03 -16.56 12.39
N TYR A 474 -10.14 -17.12 13.59
CA TYR A 474 -11.13 -18.12 13.98
C TYR A 474 -12.25 -17.51 14.84
N PRO A 475 -13.39 -18.21 14.95
CA PRO A 475 -14.45 -17.79 15.85
C PRO A 475 -13.97 -17.74 17.30
N GLY A 476 -14.21 -16.61 17.97
CA GLY A 476 -13.78 -16.39 19.35
C GLY A 476 -12.41 -15.73 19.48
N ASP A 477 -11.71 -15.48 18.37
CA ASP A 477 -10.48 -14.67 18.40
C ASP A 477 -10.79 -13.21 18.73
N GLU A 478 -9.84 -12.55 19.39
CA GLU A 478 -9.93 -11.13 19.74
C GLU A 478 -8.84 -10.36 19.00
N PHE A 479 -9.11 -9.11 18.67
CA PHE A 479 -8.11 -8.25 18.05
C PHE A 479 -8.02 -6.90 18.74
N ALA A 480 -6.78 -6.43 18.88
CA ALA A 480 -6.45 -5.14 19.45
C ALA A 480 -5.58 -4.34 18.48
N THR A 481 -5.75 -3.03 18.51
CA THR A 481 -4.91 -2.11 17.73
C THR A 481 -4.30 -1.09 18.66
N ARG A 482 -3.14 -0.57 18.27
CA ARG A 482 -2.39 0.45 18.97
C ARG A 482 -1.89 1.50 17.98
N CYS A 483 -2.27 2.75 18.20
CA CYS A 483 -1.76 3.94 17.52
C CYS A 483 -0.93 4.78 18.50
N VAL A 484 0.19 5.35 18.06
CA VAL A 484 1.15 6.04 18.94
C VAL A 484 1.48 7.44 18.42
N TYR A 485 0.78 8.44 18.96
CA TYR A 485 0.87 9.81 18.49
C TYR A 485 2.06 10.57 19.08
N ASN A 486 2.67 11.43 18.25
CA ASN A 486 3.63 12.45 18.67
C ASN A 486 3.07 13.84 18.35
N THR A 487 2.93 14.67 19.37
CA THR A 487 2.41 16.04 19.27
C THR A 487 3.40 17.08 19.83
N ILE A 488 4.70 16.74 19.89
CA ILE A 488 5.76 17.72 20.11
C ILE A 488 5.59 18.81 19.03
N ASN A 489 5.48 20.07 19.46
CA ASN A 489 5.16 21.26 18.64
C ASN A 489 3.68 21.59 18.42
N LYS A 490 2.74 20.85 19.00
CA LYS A 490 1.33 21.29 19.09
C LYS A 490 1.10 22.06 20.38
N ASP A 491 0.34 23.14 20.29
CA ASP A 491 -0.07 24.00 21.41
C ASP A 491 -1.48 23.64 21.93
N LYS A 492 -2.29 22.98 21.11
CA LYS A 492 -3.68 22.59 21.39
C LYS A 492 -3.88 21.08 21.28
N ILE A 493 -4.95 20.60 21.92
CA ILE A 493 -5.38 19.20 21.81
C ILE A 493 -5.73 18.84 20.37
N THR A 494 -5.36 17.63 19.96
CA THR A 494 -5.78 17.03 18.69
C THR A 494 -6.93 16.07 18.97
N LEU A 495 -8.08 16.28 18.33
CA LEU A 495 -9.27 15.46 18.53
C LEU A 495 -9.48 14.49 17.37
N GLY A 496 -10.25 13.43 17.60
CA GLY A 496 -10.70 12.54 16.56
C GLY A 496 -11.68 13.24 15.63
N GLY A 497 -11.52 13.06 14.32
CA GLY A 497 -12.36 13.74 13.35
C GLY A 497 -11.97 13.45 11.91
N GLN A 498 -12.70 14.06 10.98
CA GLN A 498 -12.49 13.85 9.55
C GLN A 498 -11.45 14.81 8.94
N ARG A 499 -11.14 15.94 9.58
CA ARG A 499 -10.24 16.94 8.98
C ARG A 499 -8.79 16.49 9.10
N THR A 500 -7.93 16.92 8.19
CA THR A 500 -6.47 16.67 8.22
C THR A 500 -5.80 17.10 9.53
N ILE A 501 -6.35 18.11 10.20
CA ILE A 501 -5.88 18.60 11.51
C ILE A 501 -6.43 17.85 12.73
N ASP A 502 -7.47 17.04 12.54
CA ASP A 502 -7.98 16.06 13.52
C ASP A 502 -7.22 14.73 13.35
N GLU A 503 -7.54 13.69 14.11
CA GLU A 503 -6.90 12.38 14.02
C GLU A 503 -7.86 11.21 13.81
N MET A 504 -7.31 10.09 13.34
CA MET A 504 -7.99 8.79 13.25
C MET A 504 -7.07 7.69 13.78
N CYS A 505 -7.63 6.54 14.16
CA CYS A 505 -6.90 5.29 14.43
C CYS A 505 -7.74 4.14 13.88
N SER A 506 -7.57 3.80 12.61
CA SER A 506 -8.34 2.73 11.99
C SER A 506 -7.45 1.80 11.18
N HIS A 507 -7.91 0.57 11.03
CA HIS A 507 -7.23 -0.50 10.33
C HIS A 507 -8.26 -1.25 9.50
N THR A 508 -7.87 -1.59 8.28
CA THR A 508 -8.71 -2.32 7.35
C THR A 508 -8.01 -3.60 6.93
N PHE A 509 -8.63 -4.74 7.21
CA PHE A 509 -8.21 -6.01 6.64
C PHE A 509 -8.94 -6.27 5.33
N SER A 510 -8.23 -6.81 4.34
CA SER A 510 -8.88 -7.58 3.27
C SER A 510 -8.75 -9.07 3.58
N TYR A 511 -9.83 -9.83 3.38
CA TYR A 511 -9.90 -11.23 3.79
C TYR A 511 -10.81 -12.07 2.90
N TYR A 512 -10.71 -13.40 3.01
CA TYR A 512 -11.64 -14.34 2.38
C TYR A 512 -11.83 -15.63 3.23
N PRO A 513 -12.96 -16.34 3.12
CA PRO A 513 -14.16 -15.95 2.38
C PRO A 513 -14.89 -14.77 3.06
N PHE A 514 -15.57 -13.95 2.27
CA PHE A 514 -16.44 -12.88 2.74
C PHE A 514 -17.52 -13.42 3.69
N VAL A 515 -17.80 -12.65 4.74
CA VAL A 515 -18.89 -12.90 5.68
C VAL A 515 -19.67 -11.60 5.92
N ASP A 516 -20.98 -11.71 6.02
CA ASP A 516 -21.87 -10.58 6.35
C ASP A 516 -21.99 -10.35 7.87
N SER A 517 -21.57 -11.33 8.68
CA SER A 517 -21.73 -11.36 10.14
C SER A 517 -20.80 -10.39 10.89
N LEU A 518 -19.84 -9.76 10.21
CA LEU A 518 -18.91 -8.78 10.77
C LEU A 518 -18.29 -7.89 9.65
N SER A 519 -18.66 -6.61 9.60
CA SER A 519 -18.09 -5.63 8.67
C SER A 519 -17.21 -4.58 9.34
N ALA A 520 -17.51 -4.23 10.59
CA ALA A 520 -16.67 -3.32 11.36
C ALA A 520 -16.72 -3.59 12.87
N CYS A 521 -15.66 -3.18 13.56
CA CYS A 521 -15.58 -3.20 15.02
C CYS A 521 -14.85 -1.96 15.56
N MET A 522 -15.63 -1.01 16.05
CA MET A 522 -15.13 0.31 16.44
C MET A 522 -15.23 0.51 17.95
N THR A 523 -14.17 1.04 18.55
CA THR A 523 -14.10 1.35 19.98
C THR A 523 -14.14 2.85 20.21
N ARG A 524 -14.79 3.28 21.29
CA ARG A 524 -14.67 4.64 21.84
C ARG A 524 -14.67 4.60 23.36
N ILE A 525 -14.13 5.63 24.02
CA ILE A 525 -14.27 5.76 25.47
C ILE A 525 -15.74 6.08 25.78
N TYR A 526 -16.26 5.45 26.83
CA TYR A 526 -17.64 5.65 27.25
C TYR A 526 -17.85 7.09 27.74
N LEU A 527 -18.90 7.76 27.26
CA LEU A 527 -19.18 9.15 27.63
C LEU A 527 -19.31 9.38 29.15
N ILE A 528 -19.75 8.37 29.91
CA ILE A 528 -19.78 8.48 31.38
C ILE A 528 -18.38 8.55 31.98
N ALA A 529 -17.40 7.82 31.42
CA ALA A 529 -16.01 7.93 31.86
C ALA A 529 -15.47 9.34 31.60
N TRP A 530 -15.82 9.94 30.45
CA TRP A 530 -15.50 11.34 30.14
C TRP A 530 -16.11 12.33 31.15
N LYS A 531 -17.40 12.16 31.51
CA LYS A 531 -18.05 12.99 32.55
C LYS A 531 -17.30 12.97 33.87
N ILE A 532 -16.90 11.77 34.30
CA ILE A 532 -16.17 11.56 35.56
C ILE A 532 -14.80 12.25 35.48
N GLN A 533 -14.06 12.01 34.40
CA GLN A 533 -12.73 12.59 34.19
C GLN A 533 -12.75 14.13 34.16
N MET A 534 -13.78 14.71 33.56
CA MET A 534 -13.93 16.16 33.41
C MET A 534 -14.63 16.82 34.60
N ASN A 535 -15.08 16.04 35.58
CA ASN A 535 -15.94 16.50 36.68
C ASN A 535 -17.12 17.36 36.18
N SER A 536 -17.74 16.94 35.08
CA SER A 536 -18.81 17.68 34.41
C SER A 536 -20.14 16.92 34.49
N SER A 537 -21.17 17.59 35.01
CA SER A 537 -22.53 17.08 35.06
C SER A 537 -23.33 17.34 33.78
N SER A 538 -22.83 18.17 32.86
CA SER A 538 -23.60 18.67 31.71
C SER A 538 -23.35 17.95 30.39
N MET A 539 -22.28 17.15 30.23
CA MET A 539 -21.92 16.55 28.93
C MET A 539 -22.89 15.47 28.45
N ILE A 540 -23.81 15.74 27.54
CA ILE A 540 -24.83 14.76 27.14
C ILE A 540 -24.43 14.00 25.86
N ASP A 541 -23.57 14.59 25.01
CA ASP A 541 -23.18 14.03 23.72
C ASP A 541 -21.71 14.30 23.32
N ASP A 542 -21.32 13.75 22.17
CA ASP A 542 -19.96 13.89 21.61
C ASP A 542 -19.63 15.35 21.23
N LEU A 543 -20.62 16.19 20.88
CA LEU A 543 -20.41 17.58 20.46
C LEU A 543 -20.07 18.49 21.64
N GLU A 544 -20.78 18.33 22.76
CA GLU A 544 -20.46 19.04 24.01
C GLU A 544 -19.11 18.61 24.57
N LEU A 545 -18.78 17.31 24.46
CA LEU A 545 -17.46 16.81 24.82
C LEU A 545 -16.37 17.45 23.96
N GLU A 546 -16.56 17.51 22.65
CA GLU A 546 -15.64 18.17 21.73
C GLU A 546 -15.42 19.63 22.13
N HIS A 547 -16.50 20.39 22.35
CA HIS A 547 -16.43 21.79 22.74
C HIS A 547 -15.66 21.97 24.05
N THR A 548 -15.89 21.10 25.03
CA THR A 548 -15.21 21.17 26.33
C THR A 548 -13.72 20.83 26.19
N LEU A 549 -13.37 19.79 25.42
CA LEU A 549 -11.99 19.39 25.18
C LEU A 549 -11.19 20.49 24.48
N ARG A 550 -11.78 21.17 23.48
CA ARG A 550 -11.12 22.27 22.76
C ARG A 550 -10.81 23.48 23.64
N ASN A 551 -11.61 23.70 24.69
CA ASN A 551 -11.45 24.82 25.62
C ASN A 551 -10.65 24.45 26.88
N LEU A 552 -10.19 23.21 27.00
CA LEU A 552 -9.44 22.76 28.17
C LEU A 552 -8.02 23.35 28.19
N THR A 553 -7.63 23.94 29.32
CA THR A 553 -6.27 24.43 29.54
C THR A 553 -5.33 23.28 29.88
N TRP A 554 -4.36 23.01 29.02
CA TRP A 554 -3.39 21.92 29.20
C TRP A 554 -2.19 22.34 30.05
N ILE A 555 -1.80 21.46 30.98
CA ILE A 555 -0.58 21.62 31.80
C ILE A 555 0.25 20.35 31.57
N SER A 556 1.56 20.45 31.32
CA SER A 556 2.41 19.31 30.95
C SER A 556 2.39 18.13 31.93
N GLN A 557 2.09 18.37 33.21
CA GLN A 557 1.90 17.31 34.22
C GLN A 557 0.62 16.46 34.02
N SER A 558 -0.33 16.88 33.18
CA SER A 558 -1.58 16.16 32.93
C SER A 558 -1.44 15.01 31.93
N ALA A 559 -0.38 14.97 31.12
CA ALA A 559 -0.22 13.95 30.07
C ALA A 559 -0.23 12.52 30.61
N ASN A 560 0.47 12.26 31.72
CA ASN A 560 0.51 10.94 32.34
C ASN A 560 -0.86 10.55 32.91
N GLN A 561 -1.56 11.49 33.56
CA GLN A 561 -2.92 11.27 34.06
C GLN A 561 -3.89 10.98 32.91
N TRP A 562 -3.72 11.67 31.78
CA TRP A 562 -4.52 11.46 30.57
C TRP A 562 -4.26 10.09 29.95
N GLN A 563 -3.00 9.66 29.90
CA GLN A 563 -2.64 8.32 29.46
C GLN A 563 -3.23 7.24 30.39
N THR A 564 -3.19 7.46 31.71
CA THR A 564 -3.85 6.58 32.69
C THR A 564 -5.35 6.51 32.44
N PHE A 565 -6.02 7.64 32.23
CA PHE A 565 -7.44 7.67 31.87
C PHE A 565 -7.73 6.84 30.62
N TYR A 566 -6.94 6.99 29.54
CA TYR A 566 -7.10 6.17 28.33
C TYR A 566 -6.92 4.67 28.57
N ASN A 567 -6.03 4.31 29.50
CA ASN A 567 -5.75 2.91 29.84
C ASN A 567 -6.85 2.29 30.72
N GLU A 568 -7.50 3.08 31.57
CA GLU A 568 -8.44 2.61 32.61
C GLU A 568 -9.91 2.93 32.30
N ALA A 569 -10.21 3.81 31.36
CA ALA A 569 -11.57 4.19 31.08
C ALA A 569 -12.38 3.02 30.49
N GLN A 570 -13.64 2.92 30.93
CA GLN A 570 -14.61 2.05 30.29
C GLN A 570 -14.82 2.43 28.83
N ARG A 571 -15.02 1.42 28.00
CA ARG A 571 -15.13 1.58 26.55
C ARG A 571 -16.47 1.07 26.04
N VAL A 572 -16.96 1.67 24.97
CA VAL A 572 -18.06 1.13 24.19
C VAL A 572 -17.46 0.56 22.91
N VAL A 573 -17.79 -0.68 22.60
CA VAL A 573 -17.48 -1.32 21.32
C VAL A 573 -18.76 -1.44 20.51
N ALA A 574 -18.74 -0.91 19.29
CA ALA A 574 -19.78 -1.05 18.30
C ALA A 574 -19.36 -2.10 17.27
N ILE A 575 -20.13 -3.20 17.19
CA ILE A 575 -19.93 -4.31 16.27
C ILE A 575 -20.98 -4.21 15.18
N PHE A 576 -20.54 -4.10 13.93
CA PHE A 576 -21.40 -3.95 12.76
C PHE A 576 -21.60 -5.32 12.10
N ARG A 577 -22.86 -5.75 11.96
CA ARG A 577 -23.24 -7.07 11.42
C ARG A 577 -24.40 -6.92 10.45
N GLY A 578 -24.22 -7.25 9.16
CA GLY A 578 -25.32 -7.29 8.20
C GLY A 578 -26.20 -6.03 8.13
N GLY A 579 -25.67 -4.85 8.48
CA GLY A 579 -26.41 -3.59 8.57
C GLY A 579 -26.98 -3.23 9.95
N GLU A 580 -26.85 -4.10 10.96
CA GLU A 580 -27.19 -3.80 12.35
C GLU A 580 -25.93 -3.43 13.17
N ILE A 581 -26.15 -2.70 14.27
CA ILE A 581 -25.08 -2.28 15.19
C ILE A 581 -25.39 -2.82 16.59
N GLU A 582 -24.53 -3.70 17.09
CA GLU A 582 -24.54 -4.18 18.46
C GLU A 582 -23.53 -3.38 19.29
N SER A 583 -23.95 -2.80 20.41
CA SER A 583 -23.06 -2.03 21.29
C SER A 583 -22.88 -2.72 22.63
N LYS A 584 -21.63 -2.82 23.11
CA LYS A 584 -21.28 -3.41 24.40
C LYS A 584 -20.34 -2.51 25.18
N ILE A 585 -20.58 -2.40 26.49
CA ILE A 585 -19.67 -1.73 27.42
C ILE A 585 -18.63 -2.74 27.89
N LEU A 586 -17.35 -2.43 27.71
CA LEU A 586 -16.23 -3.20 28.22
C LEU A 586 -15.72 -2.58 29.53
N PRO A 587 -15.60 -3.38 30.61
CA PRO A 587 -15.42 -2.86 31.96
C PRO A 587 -14.00 -2.40 32.27
N ASN A 588 -12.97 -2.81 31.52
CA ASN A 588 -11.57 -2.34 31.55
C ASN A 588 -10.73 -3.02 30.43
N ARG A 589 -9.55 -2.46 30.09
CA ARG A 589 -8.58 -3.04 29.13
C ARG A 589 -8.26 -4.51 29.47
N PRO A 590 -8.39 -5.47 28.53
CA PRO A 590 -7.78 -6.77 28.69
C PRO A 590 -6.25 -6.61 28.69
N LYS A 591 -5.55 -7.18 29.69
CA LYS A 591 -4.08 -7.24 29.69
C LYS A 591 -3.63 -8.23 28.63
N TYR A 592 -3.44 -7.78 27.39
CA TYR A 592 -2.73 -8.58 26.39
C TYR A 592 -1.25 -8.65 26.79
N LYS A 593 -0.61 -9.80 26.54
CA LYS A 593 0.84 -9.93 26.68
C LYS A 593 1.48 -8.76 25.95
N ASP A 594 2.36 -8.06 26.65
CA ASP A 594 2.96 -6.79 26.23
C ASP A 594 3.22 -6.80 24.72
N PHE A 595 2.59 -5.86 24.01
CA PHE A 595 3.12 -5.36 22.75
C PHE A 595 4.56 -4.95 23.08
N LYS A 596 5.51 -5.87 22.90
CA LYS A 596 6.81 -5.83 23.57
C LYS A 596 7.35 -4.40 23.58
N ASP A 597 7.62 -3.90 24.79
CA ASP A 597 8.50 -2.74 25.01
C ASP A 597 9.97 -3.08 24.66
N GLU A 598 10.20 -3.96 23.66
CA GLU A 598 11.50 -4.38 23.12
C GLU A 598 11.62 -3.97 21.64
N LEU A 599 11.37 -2.69 21.36
CA LEU A 599 11.91 -1.99 20.19
C LEU A 599 12.67 -0.76 20.70
#